data_AF-A0AAE4VG08-F1
#
_entry.id   AF-A0AAE4VG08-F1
#
_cell.length_a   1.000
_cell.length_b   1.000
_cell.length_c   1.000
_cell.angle_alpha   90.00
_cell.angle_beta   90.00
_cell.angle_gamma   90.00
#
_symmetry.space_group_name_H-M   'P 1'
#
loop_
_entity.id
_entity.type
_entity.pdbx_description
1 polymer ?
#
loop_
_entity_poly.entity_id
_entity_poly.type
_entity_poly.pdbx_seq_one_letter_code
_entity_poly.pdbx_strand_id
1 'polypeptide(L)'
;MSNPVTRKCALMVLTAALLVTGAGCDSDSADTAPTTSSKPAPDPYALTKYSIIWSDSAGLDLMSPEGTYVRASVESLDVGTSNRNRDAAVPDFWKSVTGPAKEFAESLFNFGPDGPWVGIMRYQILQAADHGDSFEVTVCTFVAQRGTPTQARGNPDGTYQFRNQGNPWYLTVRRDGDTAPPSHQSGPDTFATRPVLGTWKTTDWHGLPRGQSNPCRDNEPMPGVEPGTWPVVAPGNFYVTTDIPTAPSYPGWSDAL
;
A
#
# COMPACT_ATOMS: atom_id res chain seq x y z
N MET A 1 -21.60 58.90 -13.63
CA MET A 1 -22.67 59.50 -14.44
C MET A 1 -23.52 58.35 -14.97
N SER A 2 -24.60 58.07 -14.26
CA SER A 2 -25.50 56.94 -14.54
C SER A 2 -26.75 57.48 -15.22
N ASN A 3 -27.05 57.00 -16.42
CA ASN A 3 -28.34 57.22 -17.07
C ASN A 3 -29.14 55.92 -17.10
N PRO A 4 -30.40 55.92 -16.62
CA PRO A 4 -31.32 54.78 -16.66
C PRO A 4 -32.31 54.89 -17.84
N VAL A 5 -33.16 53.86 -17.99
CA VAL A 5 -34.59 53.86 -18.43
C VAL A 5 -34.86 52.65 -19.36
N THR A 6 -35.44 51.53 -18.88
CA THR A 6 -36.88 51.15 -18.75
C THR A 6 -37.60 50.72 -20.06
N ARG A 7 -38.16 49.50 -20.06
CA ARG A 7 -39.50 49.08 -20.58
C ARG A 7 -39.67 47.56 -20.36
N LYS A 8 -40.38 47.09 -19.33
CA LYS A 8 -41.84 46.89 -19.16
C LYS A 8 -42.50 45.87 -20.12
N CYS A 9 -42.93 44.76 -19.49
CA CYS A 9 -44.20 44.04 -19.57
C CYS A 9 -44.73 43.56 -20.93
N ALA A 10 -45.06 42.25 -21.04
CA ALA A 10 -46.46 41.81 -20.95
C ALA A 10 -46.58 40.28 -20.89
N LEU A 11 -47.46 39.86 -19.98
CA LEU A 11 -48.05 38.55 -19.77
C LEU A 11 -49.06 38.26 -20.90
N MET A 12 -49.17 37.02 -21.39
CA MET A 12 -50.47 36.49 -21.83
C MET A 12 -50.52 34.95 -21.78
N VAL A 13 -51.58 34.50 -21.14
CA VAL A 13 -52.04 33.14 -20.84
C VAL A 13 -52.74 32.54 -22.08
N LEU A 14 -52.69 31.23 -22.30
CA LEU A 14 -53.90 30.47 -22.67
C LEU A 14 -53.77 28.95 -22.41
N THR A 15 -54.84 28.44 -21.82
CA THR A 15 -55.12 27.09 -21.32
C THR A 15 -55.67 26.18 -22.44
N ALA A 16 -55.37 24.88 -22.41
CA ALA A 16 -56.30 23.85 -22.91
C ALA A 16 -56.01 22.49 -22.26
N ALA A 17 -56.94 22.04 -21.42
CA ALA A 17 -57.01 20.69 -20.87
C ALA A 17 -57.71 19.76 -21.88
N LEU A 18 -57.20 18.55 -22.07
CA LEU A 18 -57.98 17.43 -22.57
C LEU A 18 -57.86 16.25 -21.60
N LEU A 19 -58.98 15.98 -20.93
CA LEU A 19 -59.28 14.74 -20.22
C LEU A 19 -59.72 13.69 -21.24
N VAL A 20 -59.05 12.54 -21.24
CA VAL A 20 -59.62 11.29 -21.76
C VAL A 20 -59.46 10.24 -20.66
N THR A 21 -60.57 9.91 -20.03
CA THR A 21 -60.73 8.79 -19.11
C THR A 21 -60.97 7.51 -19.92
N GLY A 22 -60.03 6.57 -19.85
CA GLY A 22 -60.23 5.18 -20.24
C GLY A 22 -60.01 4.30 -19.02
N ALA A 23 -61.10 3.77 -18.47
CA ALA A 23 -61.05 2.71 -17.46
C ALA A 23 -60.84 1.37 -18.18
N GLY A 24 -59.79 0.65 -17.80
CA GLY A 24 -59.53 -0.73 -18.19
C GLY A 24 -58.59 -1.35 -17.16
N CYS A 25 -59.16 -2.11 -16.24
CA CYS A 25 -58.42 -3.00 -15.35
C CYS A 25 -57.80 -4.14 -16.17
N ASP A 26 -56.51 -4.38 -16.01
CA ASP A 26 -56.04 -5.74 -15.78
C ASP A 26 -54.72 -5.72 -14.99
N SER A 27 -54.61 -6.71 -14.11
CA SER A 27 -53.66 -6.79 -13.00
C SER A 27 -52.29 -7.33 -13.43
N ASP A 28 -51.31 -7.11 -12.55
CA ASP A 28 -50.00 -7.77 -12.48
C ASP A 28 -48.95 -7.41 -13.54
N SER A 29 -48.32 -6.26 -13.35
CA SER A 29 -46.89 -6.09 -13.68
C SER A 29 -46.10 -6.03 -12.38
N ALA A 30 -45.65 -7.20 -11.93
CA ALA A 30 -44.54 -7.29 -10.99
C ALA A 30 -43.30 -6.72 -11.69
N ASP A 31 -43.04 -5.43 -11.46
CA ASP A 31 -41.76 -4.79 -11.75
C ASP A 31 -40.70 -5.47 -10.89
N THR A 32 -40.15 -6.56 -11.41
CA THR A 32 -38.93 -7.16 -10.89
C THR A 32 -37.80 -6.23 -11.28
N ALA A 33 -37.53 -5.25 -10.42
CA ALA A 33 -36.30 -4.47 -10.49
C ALA A 33 -35.13 -5.46 -10.61
N PRO A 34 -34.25 -5.33 -11.64
CA PRO A 34 -33.10 -6.19 -11.75
C PRO A 34 -32.23 -5.93 -10.53
N THR A 35 -32.19 -6.90 -9.61
CA THR A 35 -31.23 -6.90 -8.53
C THR A 35 -29.87 -7.09 -9.20
N THR A 36 -29.19 -5.99 -9.51
CA THR A 36 -27.76 -6.05 -9.86
C THR A 36 -27.05 -6.52 -8.61
N SER A 37 -26.92 -7.85 -8.51
CA SER A 37 -25.97 -8.51 -7.62
C SER A 37 -24.57 -8.08 -8.06
N SER A 38 -24.16 -6.88 -7.63
CA SER A 38 -22.79 -6.43 -7.78
C SER A 38 -21.95 -7.37 -6.92
N LYS A 39 -21.20 -8.26 -7.59
CA LYS A 39 -20.12 -9.01 -6.96
C LYS A 39 -19.29 -8.01 -6.14
N PRO A 40 -19.01 -8.28 -4.85
CA PRO A 40 -18.13 -7.43 -4.07
C PRO A 40 -16.82 -7.21 -4.82
N ALA A 41 -16.28 -5.99 -4.78
CA ALA A 41 -14.95 -5.74 -5.30
C ALA A 41 -13.96 -6.74 -4.65
N PRO A 42 -13.02 -7.32 -5.41
CA PRO A 42 -12.00 -8.18 -4.82
C PRO A 42 -11.25 -7.43 -3.70
N ASP A 43 -10.99 -8.12 -2.58
CA ASP A 43 -10.13 -7.59 -1.52
C ASP A 43 -8.76 -7.24 -2.11
N PRO A 44 -8.33 -5.96 -2.07
CA PRO A 44 -7.06 -5.56 -2.63
C PRO A 44 -5.86 -6.22 -1.93
N TYR A 45 -6.03 -6.71 -0.70
CA TYR A 45 -4.98 -7.36 0.12
C TYR A 45 -5.12 -8.89 0.17
N ALA A 46 -5.80 -9.50 -0.81
CA ALA A 46 -6.12 -10.92 -0.79
C ALA A 46 -4.89 -11.84 -0.66
N LEU A 47 -3.73 -11.45 -1.21
CA LEU A 47 -2.47 -12.20 -1.16
C LEU A 47 -1.53 -11.74 -0.03
N THR A 48 -1.97 -10.81 0.82
CA THR A 48 -1.17 -10.30 1.92
C THR A 48 -1.73 -10.79 3.25
N LYS A 49 -1.17 -11.88 3.75
CA LYS A 49 -1.53 -12.50 5.04
C LYS A 49 -0.34 -12.48 6.01
N TYR A 50 0.42 -11.39 5.98
CA TYR A 50 1.56 -11.12 6.86
C TYR A 50 1.38 -9.79 7.59
N SER A 51 2.07 -9.62 8.71
CA SER A 51 2.22 -8.32 9.39
C SER A 51 3.52 -7.62 9.00
N ILE A 52 3.58 -6.31 9.22
CA ILE A 52 4.75 -5.49 8.90
C ILE A 52 5.35 -4.92 10.17
N ILE A 53 6.64 -5.15 10.40
CA ILE A 53 7.36 -4.62 11.55
C ILE A 53 8.55 -3.79 11.09
N TRP A 54 8.57 -2.54 11.52
CA TRP A 54 9.63 -1.59 11.32
C TRP A 54 10.52 -1.49 12.55
N SER A 55 11.77 -1.16 12.28
CA SER A 55 12.76 -0.74 13.25
C SER A 55 13.54 0.42 12.67
N ASP A 56 14.16 1.20 13.53
CA ASP A 56 15.01 2.30 13.14
C ASP A 56 16.32 2.23 13.91
N SER A 57 17.44 2.27 13.18
CA SER A 57 18.78 2.44 13.74
C SER A 57 19.41 3.77 13.34
N ALA A 58 18.74 4.54 12.48
CA ALA A 58 19.24 5.81 11.96
C ALA A 58 18.81 7.02 12.80
N GLY A 59 17.95 6.83 13.79
CA GLY A 59 17.34 7.91 14.58
C GLY A 59 16.16 8.59 13.89
N LEU A 60 15.62 8.00 12.81
CA LEU A 60 14.41 8.48 12.16
C LEU A 60 13.19 8.04 12.97
N ASP A 61 12.44 9.00 13.52
CA ASP A 61 11.15 8.69 14.15
C ASP A 61 10.18 8.12 13.11
N LEU A 62 9.85 6.83 13.25
CA LEU A 62 8.96 6.09 12.35
C LEU A 62 7.53 6.68 12.31
N MET A 63 7.16 7.50 13.29
CA MET A 63 5.89 8.21 13.37
C MET A 63 5.99 9.70 12.99
N SER A 64 7.15 10.20 12.57
CA SER A 64 7.25 11.55 11.98
C SER A 64 6.63 11.58 10.58
N PRO A 65 6.48 12.77 9.95
CA PRO A 65 6.10 12.85 8.54
C PRO A 65 7.05 12.07 7.61
N GLU A 66 8.37 12.18 7.82
CA GLU A 66 9.39 11.42 7.08
C GLU A 66 9.22 9.91 7.29
N GLY A 67 9.13 9.47 8.54
CA GLY A 67 8.92 8.06 8.87
C GLY A 67 7.65 7.52 8.22
N THR A 68 6.54 8.28 8.31
CA THR A 68 5.26 7.94 7.70
C THR A 68 5.35 7.82 6.18
N TYR A 69 6.01 8.75 5.50
CA TYR A 69 6.18 8.69 4.05
C TYR A 69 6.97 7.46 3.61
N VAL A 70 8.10 7.20 4.28
CA VAL A 70 8.97 6.06 3.95
C VAL A 70 8.23 4.75 4.15
N ARG A 71 7.55 4.59 5.30
CA ARG A 71 6.73 3.40 5.56
C ARG A 71 5.65 3.23 4.51
N ALA A 72 4.82 4.24 4.30
CA ALA A 72 3.73 4.17 3.32
C ALA A 72 4.22 3.85 1.91
N SER A 73 5.36 4.42 1.47
CA SER A 73 5.93 4.17 0.15
C SER A 73 6.44 2.74 0.01
N VAL A 74 7.27 2.27 0.95
CA VAL A 74 7.88 0.94 0.94
C VAL A 74 6.81 -0.15 1.04
N GLU A 75 5.85 0.00 1.96
CA GLU A 75 4.74 -0.94 2.13
C GLU A 75 3.83 -0.95 0.89
N SER A 76 3.54 0.20 0.29
CA SER A 76 2.74 0.28 -0.94
C SER A 76 3.35 -0.52 -2.09
N LEU A 77 4.66 -0.41 -2.29
CA LEU A 77 5.34 -1.16 -3.33
C LEU A 77 5.32 -2.65 -3.01
N ASP A 78 5.61 -3.03 -1.77
CA ASP A 78 5.63 -4.43 -1.36
C ASP A 78 4.25 -5.10 -1.48
N VAL A 79 3.19 -4.41 -1.07
CA VAL A 79 1.82 -4.92 -1.13
C VAL A 79 1.30 -4.92 -2.56
N GLY A 80 1.52 -3.85 -3.32
CA GLY A 80 1.11 -3.77 -4.72
C GLY A 80 1.76 -4.86 -5.57
N THR A 81 3.06 -5.09 -5.38
CA THR A 81 3.79 -6.16 -6.07
C THR A 81 3.33 -7.55 -5.60
N SER A 82 3.15 -7.75 -4.30
CA SER A 82 2.67 -9.01 -3.72
C SER A 82 1.29 -9.43 -4.23
N ASN A 83 0.40 -8.46 -4.45
CA ASN A 83 -0.94 -8.72 -4.96
C ASN A 83 -1.03 -8.65 -6.50
N ARG A 84 0.05 -8.25 -7.18
CA ARG A 84 0.04 -7.83 -8.59
C ARG A 84 -1.15 -6.89 -8.88
N ASN A 85 -1.47 -6.03 -7.92
CA ASN A 85 -2.63 -5.15 -7.94
C ASN A 85 -2.23 -3.74 -7.50
N ARG A 86 -2.36 -2.75 -8.39
CA ARG A 86 -1.96 -1.37 -8.12
C ARG A 86 -2.85 -0.73 -7.06
N ASP A 87 -4.11 -1.17 -6.98
CA ASP A 87 -5.10 -0.66 -6.04
C ASP A 87 -4.87 -1.18 -4.61
N ALA A 88 -3.93 -2.13 -4.43
CA ALA A 88 -3.48 -2.58 -3.12
C ALA A 88 -2.43 -1.66 -2.48
N ALA A 89 -1.83 -0.76 -3.26
CA ALA A 89 -0.97 0.28 -2.71
C ALA A 89 -1.80 1.30 -1.90
N VAL A 90 -1.13 2.01 -0.98
CA VAL A 90 -1.75 3.15 -0.27
C VAL A 90 -2.28 4.15 -1.32
N PRO A 91 -3.46 4.75 -1.10
CA PRO A 91 -3.98 5.79 -1.98
C PRO A 91 -2.93 6.86 -2.31
N ASP A 92 -2.88 7.24 -3.58
CA ASP A 92 -1.93 8.20 -4.16
C ASP A 92 -0.46 7.76 -4.28
N PHE A 93 -0.10 6.54 -3.89
CA PHE A 93 1.27 6.00 -4.08
C PHE A 93 1.79 6.16 -5.51
N TRP A 94 1.02 5.75 -6.52
CA TRP A 94 1.47 5.85 -7.91
C TRP A 94 1.58 7.30 -8.43
N LYS A 95 1.02 8.28 -7.70
CA LYS A 95 1.21 9.71 -7.97
C LYS A 95 2.40 10.28 -7.20
N SER A 96 2.87 9.62 -6.13
CA SER A 96 4.03 10.07 -5.35
C SER A 96 5.35 9.57 -5.94
N VAL A 97 5.37 8.43 -6.62
CA VAL A 97 6.57 7.94 -7.31
C VAL A 97 6.72 8.58 -8.70
N THR A 98 7.89 9.15 -8.98
CA THR A 98 8.16 9.90 -10.22
C THR A 98 9.53 9.55 -10.79
N GLY A 99 9.76 9.87 -12.07
CA GLY A 99 11.06 9.69 -12.72
C GLY A 99 11.62 8.27 -12.58
N PRO A 100 12.93 8.11 -12.31
CA PRO A 100 13.57 6.81 -12.10
C PRO A 100 12.89 5.94 -11.03
N ALA A 101 12.39 6.55 -9.95
CA ALA A 101 11.69 5.79 -8.89
C ALA A 101 10.44 5.09 -9.42
N LYS A 102 9.69 5.73 -10.31
CA LYS A 102 8.51 5.14 -10.92
C LYS A 102 8.88 3.96 -11.82
N GLU A 103 9.90 4.11 -12.65
CA GLU A 103 10.38 3.04 -13.54
C GLU A 103 10.81 1.81 -12.72
N PHE A 104 11.54 2.04 -11.63
CA PHE A 104 11.93 0.96 -10.71
C PHE A 104 10.70 0.29 -10.07
N ALA A 105 9.78 1.07 -9.50
CA ALA A 105 8.56 0.54 -8.88
C ALA A 105 7.70 -0.28 -9.86
N GLU A 106 7.54 0.20 -11.10
CA GLU A 106 6.80 -0.51 -12.15
C GLU A 106 7.51 -1.78 -12.60
N SER A 107 8.85 -1.79 -12.63
CA SER A 107 9.62 -2.99 -12.95
C SER A 107 9.36 -4.13 -11.96
N LEU A 108 9.12 -3.80 -10.68
CA LEU A 108 8.93 -4.79 -9.63
C LEU A 108 7.52 -5.42 -9.64
N PHE A 109 6.54 -4.73 -10.23
CA PHE A 109 5.11 -5.03 -10.10
C PHE A 109 4.72 -6.43 -10.62
N ASN A 110 5.47 -6.98 -11.58
CA ASN A 110 5.18 -8.28 -12.17
C ASN A 110 5.78 -9.48 -11.41
N PHE A 111 6.50 -9.27 -10.30
CA PHE A 111 7.22 -10.33 -9.58
C PHE A 111 6.48 -10.93 -8.37
N GLY A 112 5.22 -10.56 -8.11
CA GLY A 112 4.44 -11.16 -7.02
C GLY A 112 4.30 -12.69 -7.19
N PRO A 113 4.14 -13.46 -6.10
CA PRO A 113 3.87 -14.90 -6.17
C PRO A 113 2.46 -15.19 -6.69
N ASP A 114 2.19 -16.46 -7.01
CA ASP A 114 0.84 -16.90 -7.40
C ASP A 114 -0.06 -17.23 -6.20
N GLY A 115 0.45 -17.18 -4.96
CA GLY A 115 -0.27 -17.50 -3.72
C GLY A 115 0.02 -16.49 -2.60
N PRO A 116 -0.73 -16.53 -1.48
CA PRO A 116 -0.61 -15.53 -0.44
C PRO A 116 0.76 -15.58 0.25
N TRP A 117 1.34 -14.42 0.49
CA TRP A 117 2.44 -14.28 1.43
C TRP A 117 1.91 -14.38 2.86
N VAL A 118 2.67 -15.06 3.72
CA VAL A 118 2.36 -15.23 5.14
C VAL A 118 3.54 -14.83 6.02
N GLY A 119 3.28 -14.62 7.30
CA GLY A 119 4.31 -14.43 8.31
C GLY A 119 4.51 -12.97 8.71
N ILE A 120 5.77 -12.54 8.77
CA ILE A 120 6.17 -11.18 9.16
C ILE A 120 7.15 -10.64 8.11
N MET A 121 6.83 -9.48 7.54
CA MET A 121 7.76 -8.67 6.77
C MET A 121 8.46 -7.68 7.69
N ARG A 122 9.79 -7.68 7.71
CA ARG A 122 10.57 -6.77 8.55
C ARG A 122 11.32 -5.74 7.73
N TYR A 123 11.26 -4.50 8.19
CA TYR A 123 12.02 -3.39 7.64
C TYR A 123 12.87 -2.73 8.71
N GLN A 124 13.99 -2.16 8.28
CA GLN A 124 14.84 -1.33 9.13
C GLN A 124 15.30 -0.11 8.36
N ILE A 125 15.14 1.07 8.96
CA ILE A 125 15.82 2.26 8.49
C ILE A 125 17.28 2.17 8.94
N LEU A 126 18.17 1.90 8.00
CA LEU A 126 19.60 1.75 8.27
C LEU A 126 20.29 3.12 8.30
N GLN A 127 19.93 3.99 7.36
CA GLN A 127 20.49 5.34 7.23
C GLN A 127 19.40 6.30 6.80
N ALA A 128 19.48 7.54 7.29
CA ALA A 128 18.65 8.65 6.86
C ALA A 128 19.52 9.92 6.81
N ALA A 129 19.40 10.71 5.75
CA ALA A 129 20.11 11.97 5.59
C ALA A 129 19.14 13.06 5.12
N ASP A 130 19.07 14.16 5.86
CA ASP A 130 18.23 15.30 5.52
C ASP A 130 19.03 16.38 4.78
N HIS A 131 18.45 16.89 3.70
CA HIS A 131 19.03 17.92 2.83
C HIS A 131 18.10 19.14 2.68
N GLY A 132 17.13 19.31 3.59
CA GLY A 132 16.19 20.43 3.59
C GLY A 132 14.96 20.17 2.74
N ASP A 133 15.05 20.38 1.43
CA ASP A 133 13.92 20.15 0.50
C ASP A 133 13.78 18.67 0.09
N SER A 134 14.73 17.84 0.49
CA SER A 134 14.79 16.42 0.21
C SER A 134 15.46 15.67 1.34
N PHE A 135 15.27 14.35 1.36
CA PHE A 135 15.99 13.45 2.23
C PHE A 135 16.24 12.11 1.52
N GLU A 136 17.32 11.45 1.92
CA GLU A 136 17.72 10.13 1.43
C GLU A 136 17.59 9.10 2.54
N VAL A 137 17.15 7.90 2.19
CA VAL A 137 16.96 6.81 3.16
C VAL A 137 17.40 5.48 2.57
N THR A 138 18.10 4.70 3.39
CA THR A 138 18.43 3.30 3.12
C THR A 138 17.54 2.43 4.00
N VAL A 139 16.70 1.60 3.36
CA VAL A 139 15.79 0.67 4.03
C VAL A 139 16.25 -0.76 3.79
N CYS A 140 16.58 -1.48 4.85
CA CYS A 140 16.80 -2.91 4.77
C CYS A 140 15.47 -3.67 4.84
N THR A 141 15.29 -4.59 3.89
CA THR A 141 14.14 -5.51 3.82
C THR A 141 14.57 -6.89 4.27
N PHE A 142 13.96 -7.46 5.31
CA PHE A 142 14.28 -8.79 5.84
C PHE A 142 13.09 -9.72 5.66
N VAL A 143 13.27 -10.77 4.86
CA VAL A 143 12.20 -11.70 4.46
C VAL A 143 12.29 -13.07 5.15
N ALA A 144 13.17 -13.23 6.13
CA ALA A 144 13.40 -14.53 6.80
C ALA A 144 12.18 -15.08 7.54
N GLN A 145 11.25 -14.20 7.95
CA GLN A 145 9.97 -14.55 8.56
C GLN A 145 8.79 -14.38 7.60
N ARG A 146 9.03 -14.12 6.30
CA ARG A 146 7.98 -14.01 5.26
C ARG A 146 8.07 -15.19 4.31
N GLY A 147 6.96 -15.90 4.15
CA GLY A 147 6.91 -17.17 3.43
C GLY A 147 5.81 -17.23 2.39
N THR A 148 5.89 -18.25 1.53
CA THR A 148 4.84 -18.61 0.57
C THR A 148 4.46 -20.07 0.77
N PRO A 149 3.23 -20.47 0.40
CA PRO A 149 2.86 -21.87 0.29
C PRO A 149 3.90 -22.65 -0.53
N THR A 150 4.26 -23.85 -0.09
CA THR A 150 5.11 -24.75 -0.90
C THR A 150 4.37 -25.24 -2.15
N GLN A 151 3.04 -25.22 -2.11
CA GLN A 151 2.16 -25.65 -3.20
C GLN A 151 1.17 -24.56 -3.59
N ALA A 152 1.07 -24.27 -4.89
CA ALA A 152 0.25 -23.18 -5.43
C ALA A 152 -1.28 -23.37 -5.26
N ARG A 153 -1.77 -24.61 -5.13
CA ARG A 153 -3.22 -24.89 -5.04
C ARG A 153 -3.64 -25.23 -3.62
N GLY A 154 -4.07 -24.23 -2.88
CA GLY A 154 -4.76 -24.40 -1.59
C GLY A 154 -3.90 -24.87 -0.43
N ASN A 155 -2.59 -24.99 -0.62
CA ASN A 155 -1.61 -25.41 0.39
C ASN A 155 -2.08 -26.60 1.27
N PRO A 156 -2.41 -27.76 0.68
CA PRO A 156 -3.13 -28.82 1.37
C PRO A 156 -2.33 -29.48 2.50
N ASP A 157 -1.00 -29.42 2.46
CA ASP A 157 -0.12 -29.91 3.51
C ASP A 157 0.12 -28.87 4.62
N GLY A 158 -0.40 -27.65 4.45
CA GLY A 158 -0.24 -26.55 5.39
C GLY A 158 1.21 -26.06 5.53
N THR A 159 2.09 -26.39 4.59
CA THR A 159 3.51 -26.06 4.68
C THR A 159 3.86 -24.79 3.93
N TYR A 160 4.84 -24.06 4.46
CA TYR A 160 5.29 -22.80 3.91
C TYR A 160 6.80 -22.82 3.78
N GLN A 161 7.28 -22.28 2.67
CA GLN A 161 8.70 -22.07 2.44
C GLN A 161 9.09 -20.63 2.75
N PHE A 162 10.21 -20.48 3.44
CA PHE A 162 10.76 -19.21 3.86
C PHE A 162 12.22 -19.13 3.42
N ARG A 163 12.69 -17.92 3.14
CA ARG A 163 14.07 -17.68 2.69
C ARG A 163 14.73 -16.69 3.60
N ASN A 164 15.93 -17.01 4.04
CA ASN A 164 16.80 -16.03 4.67
C ASN A 164 17.35 -15.13 3.54
N GLN A 165 16.70 -13.99 3.29
CA GLN A 165 17.23 -12.92 2.43
C GLN A 165 17.02 -11.53 3.06
N GLY A 166 17.93 -10.61 2.72
CA GLY A 166 18.02 -9.25 3.22
C GLY A 166 18.48 -8.38 2.07
N ASN A 167 17.73 -7.36 1.68
CA ASN A 167 18.12 -6.50 0.56
C ASN A 167 17.90 -5.02 0.93
N PRO A 168 18.82 -4.12 0.55
CA PRO A 168 18.61 -2.69 0.71
C PRO A 168 17.74 -2.15 -0.41
N TRP A 169 16.92 -1.17 -0.05
CA TRP A 169 16.33 -0.20 -0.94
C TRP A 169 16.87 1.18 -0.60
N TYR A 170 17.26 1.92 -1.61
CA TYR A 170 17.72 3.30 -1.51
C TYR A 170 16.64 4.18 -2.10
N LEU A 171 16.22 5.20 -1.36
CA LEU A 171 15.18 6.13 -1.79
C LEU A 171 15.67 7.56 -1.62
N THR A 172 15.36 8.40 -2.60
CA THR A 172 15.45 9.86 -2.48
C THR A 172 14.03 10.43 -2.54
N VAL A 173 13.67 11.20 -1.52
CA VAL A 173 12.35 11.78 -1.35
C VAL A 173 12.46 13.30 -1.37
N ARG A 174 11.61 13.95 -2.17
CA ARG A 174 11.42 15.40 -2.18
C ARG A 174 10.20 15.79 -1.38
N ARG A 175 10.37 16.80 -0.52
CA ARG A 175 9.29 17.49 0.20
C ARG A 175 8.63 18.49 -0.76
N ASP A 176 7.83 17.96 -1.67
CA ASP A 176 7.09 18.76 -2.65
C ASP A 176 5.77 19.28 -2.06
N GLY A 177 5.33 20.47 -2.48
CA GLY A 177 4.10 21.15 -2.03
C GLY A 177 4.03 21.45 -0.52
N ASP A 178 2.82 21.82 -0.07
CA ASP A 178 2.58 22.32 1.30
C ASP A 178 2.01 21.27 2.27
N THR A 179 1.73 20.05 1.80
CA THR A 179 1.10 19.00 2.63
C THR A 179 2.11 17.93 2.99
N ALA A 180 2.61 17.99 4.23
CA ALA A 180 3.41 16.91 4.78
C ALA A 180 2.54 15.65 5.06
N PRO A 181 3.14 14.46 5.01
CA PRO A 181 2.56 13.25 5.60
C PRO A 181 2.12 13.50 7.06
N PRO A 182 1.02 12.88 7.52
CA PRO A 182 0.60 13.01 8.90
C PRO A 182 1.63 12.37 9.84
N SER A 183 1.82 12.96 11.02
CA SER A 183 2.59 12.34 12.09
C SER A 183 1.71 11.43 12.96
N HIS A 184 2.34 10.71 13.89
CA HIS A 184 1.70 9.87 14.91
C HIS A 184 0.81 8.74 14.35
N GLN A 185 1.08 8.31 13.11
CA GLN A 185 0.40 7.18 12.49
C GLN A 185 0.79 5.88 13.19
N SER A 186 -0.13 5.36 13.99
CA SER A 186 0.01 4.12 14.76
C SER A 186 -1.35 3.49 15.01
N GLY A 187 -1.51 2.19 14.80
CA GLY A 187 -2.78 1.52 15.04
C GLY A 187 -2.73 0.02 14.72
N PRO A 188 -3.88 -0.67 14.78
CA PRO A 188 -3.94 -2.11 14.57
C PRO A 188 -3.85 -2.51 13.09
N ASP A 189 -4.09 -1.58 12.16
CA ASP A 189 -4.15 -1.89 10.74
C ASP A 189 -2.75 -2.12 10.18
N THR A 190 -2.60 -3.12 9.30
CA THR A 190 -1.30 -3.41 8.68
C THR A 190 -1.03 -2.50 7.48
N PHE A 191 -2.08 -2.00 6.83
CA PHE A 191 -1.96 -1.14 5.65
C PHE A 191 -2.78 0.12 5.84
N ALA A 192 -2.25 1.26 5.43
CA ALA A 192 -3.03 2.48 5.34
C ALA A 192 -4.04 2.36 4.19
N THR A 193 -5.32 2.54 4.50
CA THR A 193 -6.39 2.54 3.49
C THR A 193 -6.74 3.96 3.02
N ARG A 194 -6.02 4.97 3.52
CA ARG A 194 -6.21 6.39 3.24
C ARG A 194 -4.95 7.05 2.69
N PRO A 195 -5.07 8.19 1.99
CA PRO A 195 -3.91 8.94 1.55
C PRO A 195 -3.11 9.45 2.75
N VAL A 196 -1.87 8.98 2.90
CA VAL A 196 -0.93 9.41 3.97
C VAL A 196 0.40 9.93 3.42
N LEU A 197 0.57 10.02 2.10
CA LEU A 197 1.82 10.45 1.46
C LEU A 197 1.97 11.98 1.34
N GLY A 198 0.89 12.73 1.59
CA GLY A 198 0.87 14.18 1.40
C GLY A 198 1.16 14.57 -0.06
N THR A 199 1.87 15.68 -0.26
CA THR A 199 2.32 16.15 -1.59
C THR A 199 3.72 15.68 -1.96
N TRP A 200 4.42 14.98 -1.05
CA TRP A 200 5.80 14.56 -1.23
C TRP A 200 5.98 13.53 -2.35
N LYS A 201 7.20 13.45 -2.88
CA LYS A 201 7.53 12.62 -4.06
C LYS A 201 8.77 11.77 -3.85
N THR A 202 8.74 10.51 -4.26
CA THR A 202 9.94 9.69 -4.41
C THR A 202 10.47 9.93 -5.81
N THR A 203 11.68 10.46 -5.93
CA THR A 203 12.30 10.85 -7.20
C THR A 203 13.37 9.88 -7.65
N ASP A 204 14.02 9.19 -6.72
CA ASP A 204 14.89 8.05 -7.01
C ASP A 204 14.57 6.88 -6.10
N TRP A 205 14.62 5.67 -6.67
CA TRP A 205 14.44 4.42 -5.93
C TRP A 205 15.17 3.31 -6.66
N HIS A 206 16.09 2.63 -5.98
CA HIS A 206 16.79 1.48 -6.54
C HIS A 206 17.15 0.45 -5.45
N GLY A 207 17.46 -0.77 -5.89
CA GLY A 207 18.05 -1.82 -5.04
C GLY A 207 19.58 -1.74 -5.01
N LEU A 208 20.23 -2.70 -4.37
CA LEU A 208 21.71 -2.79 -4.32
C LEU A 208 22.35 -2.72 -5.72
N PRO A 209 23.21 -1.71 -6.00
CA PRO A 209 23.95 -1.65 -7.25
C PRO A 209 24.87 -2.87 -7.42
N ARG A 210 25.04 -3.33 -8.66
CA ARG A 210 25.90 -4.49 -8.95
C ARG A 210 27.34 -4.24 -8.46
N GLY A 211 27.91 -5.23 -7.80
CA GLY A 211 29.29 -5.18 -7.30
C GLY A 211 29.47 -4.46 -5.96
N GLN A 212 28.40 -3.94 -5.35
CA GLN A 212 28.46 -3.39 -4.00
C GLN A 212 28.20 -4.45 -2.93
N SER A 213 28.76 -4.23 -1.74
CA SER A 213 28.49 -5.05 -0.57
C SER A 213 27.06 -4.82 -0.10
N ASN A 214 26.36 -5.89 0.28
CA ASN A 214 25.01 -5.80 0.80
C ASN A 214 25.07 -5.27 2.25
N PRO A 215 24.53 -4.07 2.54
CA PRO A 215 24.53 -3.55 3.92
C PRO A 215 23.48 -4.25 4.81
N CYS A 216 22.59 -5.06 4.23
CA CYS A 216 21.52 -5.76 4.94
C CYS A 216 21.84 -7.26 5.23
N ARG A 217 23.04 -7.75 4.85
CA ARG A 217 23.56 -9.12 5.11
C ARG A 217 25.10 -9.14 5.11
N ASP A 218 25.80 -9.75 6.07
CA ASP A 218 25.86 -11.21 6.26
C ASP A 218 25.89 -11.71 7.73
N ASN A 219 25.88 -10.85 8.75
CA ASN A 219 26.01 -11.26 10.18
C ASN A 219 25.18 -10.45 11.18
N GLU A 220 24.29 -9.55 10.73
CA GLU A 220 23.45 -8.79 11.66
C GLU A 220 22.18 -9.58 12.02
N PRO A 221 21.86 -9.70 13.32
CA PRO A 221 20.58 -10.25 13.76
C PRO A 221 19.44 -9.45 13.14
N MET A 222 18.43 -10.15 12.64
CA MET A 222 17.20 -9.52 12.19
C MET A 222 16.61 -8.67 13.32
N PRO A 223 16.30 -7.38 13.10
CA PRO A 223 15.88 -6.49 14.17
C PRO A 223 14.67 -7.03 14.95
N GLY A 224 14.80 -7.04 16.28
CA GLY A 224 13.75 -7.52 17.19
C GLY A 224 13.56 -9.04 17.18
N VAL A 225 14.52 -9.80 16.67
CA VAL A 225 14.50 -11.27 16.66
C VAL A 225 15.77 -11.78 17.33
N GLU A 226 15.62 -12.64 18.32
CA GLU A 226 16.75 -13.25 19.02
C GLU A 226 17.54 -14.17 18.05
N PRO A 227 18.89 -14.12 18.06
CA PRO A 227 19.70 -15.02 17.28
C PRO A 227 19.36 -16.50 17.55
N GLY A 228 19.13 -17.27 16.49
CA GLY A 228 18.82 -18.70 16.60
C GLY A 228 17.33 -19.04 16.76
N THR A 229 16.44 -18.05 16.95
CA THR A 229 14.98 -18.30 16.96
C THR A 229 14.44 -18.74 15.60
N TRP A 230 15.15 -18.45 14.51
CA TRP A 230 14.78 -18.86 13.15
C TRP A 230 15.88 -19.67 12.47
N PRO A 231 15.54 -20.66 11.64
CA PRO A 231 16.53 -21.47 10.94
C PRO A 231 17.48 -20.60 10.13
N VAL A 232 18.78 -20.75 10.40
CA VAL A 232 19.82 -20.18 9.55
C VAL A 232 19.86 -21.00 8.27
N VAL A 233 19.20 -20.52 7.21
CA VAL A 233 19.38 -21.09 5.88
C VAL A 233 20.47 -20.34 5.14
N ALA A 234 21.33 -21.10 4.46
CA ALA A 234 22.36 -20.54 3.60
C ALA A 234 21.72 -19.64 2.51
N PRO A 235 22.41 -18.57 2.05
CA PRO A 235 21.90 -17.72 0.99
C PRO A 235 21.46 -18.55 -0.22
N GLY A 236 20.25 -18.29 -0.71
CA GLY A 236 19.69 -19.03 -1.84
C GLY A 236 18.74 -20.16 -1.47
N ASN A 237 18.86 -20.72 -0.26
CA ASN A 237 18.07 -21.87 0.20
C ASN A 237 16.79 -21.46 0.92
N PHE A 238 15.89 -22.43 1.07
CA PHE A 238 14.63 -22.30 1.79
C PHE A 238 14.59 -23.26 2.97
N TYR A 239 13.84 -22.91 4.01
CA TYR A 239 13.35 -23.88 4.99
C TYR A 239 11.84 -24.00 4.87
N VAL A 240 11.32 -25.17 5.23
CA VAL A 240 9.89 -25.50 5.15
C VAL A 240 9.38 -25.75 6.57
N THR A 241 8.25 -25.14 6.91
CA THR A 241 7.59 -25.30 8.22
C THR A 241 6.08 -25.15 8.10
N THR A 242 5.34 -25.69 9.06
CA THR A 242 3.91 -25.41 9.27
C THR A 242 3.68 -24.29 10.30
N ASP A 243 4.72 -23.91 11.05
CA ASP A 243 4.67 -22.86 12.06
C ASP A 243 4.98 -21.50 11.43
N ILE A 244 3.92 -20.69 11.24
CA ILE A 244 4.02 -19.37 10.61
C ILE A 244 4.22 -18.32 11.71
N PRO A 245 5.27 -17.48 11.62
CA PRO A 245 5.46 -16.40 12.58
C PRO A 245 4.29 -15.42 12.57
N THR A 246 3.86 -14.98 13.75
CA THR A 246 2.86 -13.93 13.88
C THR A 246 3.28 -12.92 14.94
N ALA A 247 2.96 -11.65 14.68
CA ALA A 247 3.13 -10.53 15.58
C ALA A 247 2.28 -9.36 15.07
N PRO A 248 1.84 -8.43 15.91
CA PRO A 248 1.16 -7.22 15.45
C PRO A 248 2.10 -6.36 14.59
N SER A 249 1.54 -5.65 13.63
CA SER A 249 2.28 -4.67 12.84
C SER A 249 2.76 -3.51 13.72
N TYR A 250 3.95 -2.97 13.44
CA TYR A 250 4.52 -1.90 14.23
C TYR A 250 5.44 -0.98 13.41
N PRO A 251 5.25 0.35 13.48
CA PRO A 251 3.98 0.99 13.79
C PRO A 251 2.95 0.50 12.76
N GLY A 252 1.78 0.05 13.20
CA GLY A 252 0.66 -0.14 12.28
C GLY A 252 0.06 1.20 11.86
N TRP A 253 -1.10 1.15 11.22
CA TRP A 253 -1.82 2.33 10.75
C TRP A 253 -3.06 2.58 11.60
N SER A 254 -3.30 3.85 11.89
CA SER A 254 -4.58 4.33 12.40
C SER A 254 -5.38 4.86 11.23
N ASP A 255 -6.39 4.12 10.79
CA ASP A 255 -7.43 4.70 9.95
C ASP A 255 -8.44 5.54 10.79
N ALA A 256 -8.09 5.95 12.02
CA ALA A 256 -8.89 6.84 12.85
C ALA A 256 -8.12 8.17 13.05
N LEU A 257 -8.81 9.30 12.80
CA LEU A 257 -8.36 10.63 13.23
C LEU A 257 -8.75 10.86 14.68
#